data_AF-A0A8T6S987-F1
#
_entry.id   AF-A0A8T6S987-F1
#
_cell.length_a   1.000
_cell.length_b   1.000
_cell.length_c   1.000
_cell.angle_alpha   90.00
_cell.angle_beta   90.00
_cell.angle_gamma   90.00
#
_symmetry.space_group_name_H-M   'P 1'
#
loop_
_entity.id
_entity.type
_entity.pdbx_description
1 polymer ?
#
loop_
_entity_poly.entity_id
_entity_poly.type
_entity_poly.pdbx_seq_one_letter_code
_entity_poly.pdbx_strand_id
1 'polypeptide(L)'
;GGIPVWTCTPYLHGNTPLLGQHVGWSESSAVVFANSVMGARTNRLTAVVDMAAGIAGRVPKFGLHLDENRRGEVLVKIEVGPKTLTNIDYPAIGYFIGKQVADKVPVLAGIPQGVSTDQLKNMGAAAAASGSVALYHILDVTPEAENLGRVLQKENCKETLELGLRELRETKEEMCTTRAGEVDFIAVGCPHYSIRELGKAAALLKGKKIRRGTEFWIYTTKHVEMLAKRMGYFDIIESSGAQILTETCMLVSPTDIYGFETMMTDSGKCAHYAPALCKTEAIYGSIEECVKA
;
A
#
# COMPACT_ATOMS: atom_id res chain seq x y z
N GLY A 1 -11.23 -16.97 -21.71
CA GLY A 1 -9.94 -16.27 -21.89
C GLY A 1 -9.73 -15.30 -20.74
N GLY A 2 -8.51 -14.84 -20.50
CA GLY A 2 -8.20 -13.83 -19.48
C GLY A 2 -7.72 -12.52 -20.13
N ILE A 3 -7.88 -11.41 -19.42
CA ILE A 3 -7.26 -10.12 -19.78
C ILE A 3 -5.97 -10.03 -18.96
N PRO A 4 -4.78 -10.11 -19.57
CA PRO A 4 -3.53 -10.03 -18.82
C PRO A 4 -3.33 -8.62 -18.30
N VAL A 5 -3.24 -8.48 -16.97
CA VAL A 5 -2.93 -7.21 -16.31
C VAL A 5 -1.91 -7.47 -15.21
N TRP A 6 -0.66 -7.08 -15.47
CA TRP A 6 0.45 -7.31 -14.54
C TRP A 6 0.55 -6.18 -13.52
N THR A 7 -0.32 -6.20 -12.51
CA THR A 7 -0.34 -5.16 -11.47
C THR A 7 -0.83 -5.68 -10.11
N CYS A 8 -0.26 -5.12 -9.05
CA CYS A 8 -0.74 -5.29 -7.67
C CYS A 8 -1.92 -4.36 -7.32
N THR A 9 -2.36 -3.52 -8.26
CA THR A 9 -3.45 -2.54 -8.11
C THR A 9 -4.52 -2.70 -9.21
N PRO A 10 -5.19 -3.86 -9.31
CA PRO A 10 -6.12 -4.14 -10.40
C PRO A 10 -7.31 -3.16 -10.48
N TYR A 11 -7.67 -2.54 -9.36
CA TYR A 11 -8.67 -1.48 -9.28
C TYR A 11 -8.27 -0.19 -9.99
N LEU A 12 -6.98 0.07 -10.23
CA LEU A 12 -6.53 1.20 -11.08
C LEU A 12 -6.69 0.90 -12.59
N HIS A 13 -6.99 -0.35 -12.94
CA HIS A 13 -7.26 -0.81 -14.30
C HIS A 13 -8.76 -1.05 -14.55
N GLY A 14 -9.63 -0.71 -13.59
CA GLY A 14 -11.09 -0.85 -13.73
C GLY A 14 -11.67 -2.16 -13.17
N ASN A 15 -10.86 -3.03 -12.56
CA ASN A 15 -11.37 -4.14 -11.77
C ASN A 15 -11.79 -3.65 -10.36
N THR A 16 -12.95 -3.01 -10.30
CA THR A 16 -13.52 -2.38 -9.10
C THR A 16 -14.79 -3.11 -8.66
N PRO A 17 -14.68 -4.21 -7.89
CA PRO A 17 -15.85 -4.91 -7.36
C PRO A 17 -16.68 -4.02 -6.44
N LEU A 18 -17.98 -4.29 -6.40
CA LEU A 18 -18.95 -3.58 -5.55
C LEU A 18 -18.96 -4.14 -4.12
N LEU A 19 -19.51 -3.36 -3.20
CA LEU A 19 -19.75 -3.75 -1.81
C LEU A 19 -20.45 -5.13 -1.74
N GLY A 20 -19.87 -6.05 -0.98
CA GLY A 20 -20.37 -7.40 -0.77
C GLY A 20 -20.08 -8.40 -1.90
N GLN A 21 -19.51 -7.98 -3.04
CA GLN A 21 -19.14 -8.92 -4.10
C GLN A 21 -17.99 -9.82 -3.67
N HIS A 22 -18.08 -11.10 -4.06
CA HIS A 22 -17.04 -12.09 -3.78
C HIS A 22 -16.06 -12.14 -4.95
N VAL A 23 -14.77 -11.93 -4.67
CA VAL A 23 -13.68 -12.01 -5.64
C VAL A 23 -12.63 -12.97 -5.13
N GLY A 24 -11.87 -13.58 -6.04
CA GLY A 24 -10.58 -14.17 -5.70
C GLY A 24 -9.50 -13.19 -6.12
N TRP A 25 -8.59 -12.83 -5.20
CA TRP A 25 -7.36 -12.07 -5.48
C TRP A 25 -6.21 -12.67 -4.68
N SER A 26 -5.04 -12.82 -5.29
CA SER A 26 -3.87 -13.39 -4.62
C SER A 26 -2.93 -12.38 -3.96
N GLU A 27 -2.92 -11.14 -4.44
CA GLU A 27 -1.94 -10.16 -4.00
C GLU A 27 -2.34 -9.48 -2.68
N SER A 28 -1.43 -9.45 -1.70
CA SER A 28 -1.76 -9.07 -0.31
C SER A 28 -2.31 -7.65 -0.17
N SER A 29 -1.71 -6.68 -0.87
CA SER A 29 -2.17 -5.28 -0.88
C SER A 29 -3.47 -5.10 -1.64
N ALA A 30 -3.75 -5.94 -2.63
CA ALA A 30 -5.03 -5.92 -3.34
C ALA A 30 -6.13 -6.51 -2.46
N VAL A 31 -5.88 -7.62 -1.78
CA VAL A 31 -6.82 -8.30 -0.87
C VAL A 31 -7.32 -7.36 0.22
N VAL A 32 -6.40 -6.73 0.96
CA VAL A 32 -6.79 -5.79 2.03
C VAL A 32 -7.53 -4.57 1.48
N PHE A 33 -7.14 -4.07 0.31
CA PHE A 33 -7.85 -2.96 -0.34
C PHE A 33 -9.27 -3.35 -0.77
N ALA A 34 -9.45 -4.55 -1.33
CA ALA A 34 -10.76 -5.07 -1.67
C ALA A 34 -11.67 -5.19 -0.45
N ASN A 35 -11.17 -5.78 0.62
CA ASN A 35 -11.94 -5.97 1.84
C ASN A 35 -12.28 -4.65 2.53
N SER A 36 -11.31 -3.77 2.73
CA SER A 36 -11.48 -2.56 3.53
C SER A 36 -12.04 -1.37 2.76
N VAL A 37 -11.52 -1.10 1.57
CA VAL A 37 -11.81 0.14 0.85
C VAL A 37 -13.02 -0.02 -0.06
N MET A 38 -13.14 -1.18 -0.72
CA MET A 38 -14.27 -1.46 -1.62
C MET A 38 -15.42 -2.21 -0.92
N GLY A 39 -15.16 -2.85 0.22
CA GLY A 39 -16.12 -3.72 0.90
C GLY A 39 -16.43 -5.01 0.13
N ALA A 40 -15.58 -5.37 -0.84
CA ALA A 40 -15.64 -6.66 -1.49
C ALA A 40 -15.15 -7.76 -0.53
N ARG A 41 -15.33 -9.02 -0.90
CA ARG A 41 -15.03 -10.18 -0.06
C ARG A 41 -14.01 -11.06 -0.72
N THR A 42 -12.82 -11.16 -0.13
CA THR A 42 -11.76 -12.06 -0.59
C THR A 42 -10.89 -12.51 0.58
N ASN A 43 -10.33 -13.70 0.46
CA ASN A 43 -9.25 -14.17 1.32
C ASN A 43 -7.89 -13.86 0.68
N ARG A 44 -6.81 -14.08 1.44
CA ARG A 44 -5.46 -14.19 0.87
C ARG A 44 -5.34 -15.55 0.18
N LEU A 45 -5.64 -15.57 -1.12
CA LEU A 45 -5.58 -16.78 -1.94
C LEU A 45 -4.20 -16.91 -2.58
N THR A 46 -3.81 -18.13 -2.95
CA THR A 46 -2.66 -18.32 -3.83
C THR A 46 -3.07 -18.01 -5.27
N ALA A 47 -2.11 -17.66 -6.13
CA ALA A 47 -2.37 -17.41 -7.55
C ALA A 47 -3.09 -18.60 -8.23
N VAL A 48 -2.80 -19.84 -7.80
CA VAL A 48 -3.46 -21.04 -8.34
C VAL A 48 -4.94 -21.10 -7.98
N VAL A 49 -5.29 -20.77 -6.74
CA VAL A 49 -6.69 -20.76 -6.30
C VAL A 49 -7.45 -19.59 -6.92
N ASP A 50 -6.81 -18.43 -7.06
CA ASP A 50 -7.35 -17.27 -7.76
C ASP A 50 -7.68 -17.60 -9.23
N MET A 51 -6.73 -18.19 -9.96
CA MET A 51 -6.97 -18.66 -11.33
C MET A 51 -8.11 -19.68 -11.42
N ALA A 52 -8.15 -20.65 -10.50
CA ALA A 52 -9.22 -21.64 -10.45
C ALA A 52 -10.59 -20.98 -10.20
N ALA A 53 -10.65 -19.97 -9.33
CA ALA A 53 -11.86 -19.21 -9.06
C ALA A 53 -12.32 -18.40 -10.28
N GLY A 54 -11.37 -17.79 -11.00
CA GLY A 54 -11.64 -17.09 -12.26
C GLY A 54 -12.18 -18.02 -13.37
N ILE A 55 -11.68 -19.25 -13.47
CA ILE A 55 -12.18 -20.26 -14.42
C ILE A 55 -13.55 -20.78 -14.00
N ALA A 56 -13.74 -21.09 -12.72
CA ALA A 56 -14.96 -21.69 -12.21
C ALA A 56 -16.11 -20.69 -12.03
N GLY A 57 -15.82 -19.38 -12.04
CA GLY A 57 -16.78 -18.32 -11.75
C GLY A 57 -17.29 -18.34 -10.31
N ARG A 58 -16.54 -18.96 -9.38
CA ARG A 58 -16.90 -19.10 -7.97
C ARG A 58 -15.66 -19.28 -7.10
N VAL A 59 -15.73 -18.84 -5.86
CA VAL A 59 -14.67 -18.96 -4.85
C VAL A 59 -15.19 -19.75 -3.64
N PRO A 60 -14.36 -20.56 -2.95
CA PRO A 60 -14.81 -21.26 -1.75
C PRO A 60 -15.32 -20.30 -0.66
N LYS A 61 -16.45 -20.61 -0.05
CA LYS A 61 -17.09 -19.77 0.96
C LYS A 61 -16.51 -20.04 2.36
N PHE A 62 -15.43 -19.35 2.70
CA PHE A 62 -14.77 -19.43 4.02
C PHE A 62 -14.05 -18.11 4.35
N GLY A 63 -13.51 -17.97 5.57
CA GLY A 63 -12.72 -16.81 5.96
C GLY A 63 -13.52 -15.51 5.83
N LEU A 64 -12.91 -14.47 5.23
CA LEU A 64 -13.50 -13.15 5.04
C LEU A 64 -14.62 -13.07 3.99
N HIS A 65 -15.01 -14.21 3.39
CA HIS A 65 -16.28 -14.31 2.67
C HIS A 65 -17.48 -14.40 3.63
N LEU A 66 -17.26 -14.78 4.89
CA LEU A 66 -18.27 -14.93 5.93
C LEU A 66 -18.36 -13.66 6.80
N ASP A 67 -19.57 -13.24 7.17
CA ASP A 67 -19.81 -11.98 7.91
C ASP A 67 -19.23 -12.00 9.33
N GLU A 68 -19.30 -13.16 9.96
CA GLU A 68 -18.81 -13.42 11.32
C GLU A 68 -17.30 -13.20 11.43
N ASN A 69 -16.52 -13.53 10.38
CA ASN A 69 -15.07 -13.40 10.36
C ASN A 69 -14.59 -11.99 10.00
N ARG A 70 -15.51 -11.07 9.67
CA ARG A 70 -15.19 -9.68 9.30
C ARG A 70 -15.35 -8.72 10.47
N ARG A 71 -15.76 -9.21 11.63
CA ARG A 71 -15.95 -8.39 12.84
C ARG A 71 -14.60 -7.96 13.39
N GLY A 72 -14.55 -6.76 13.93
CA GLY A 72 -13.34 -6.21 14.51
C GLY A 72 -12.95 -6.90 15.81
N GLU A 73 -11.65 -7.14 15.95
CA GLU A 73 -11.05 -7.86 17.08
C GLU A 73 -10.17 -6.95 17.95
N VAL A 74 -9.62 -5.88 17.36
CA VAL A 74 -8.74 -4.92 18.04
C VAL A 74 -9.18 -3.49 17.71
N LEU A 75 -9.44 -2.67 18.73
CA LEU A 75 -9.69 -1.24 18.55
C LEU A 75 -8.36 -0.47 18.56
N VAL A 76 -8.06 0.27 17.50
CA VAL A 76 -6.87 1.11 17.40
C VAL A 76 -7.29 2.58 17.39
N LYS A 77 -6.90 3.33 18.41
CA LYS A 77 -7.16 4.76 18.54
C LYS A 77 -5.97 5.56 18.00
N ILE A 78 -6.20 6.32 16.94
CA ILE A 78 -5.22 7.24 16.35
C ILE A 78 -5.34 8.57 17.07
N GLU A 79 -4.41 8.83 17.99
CA GLU A 79 -4.37 10.05 18.82
C GLU A 79 -3.47 11.13 18.22
N VAL A 80 -3.50 11.22 16.89
CA VAL A 80 -2.78 12.24 16.13
C VAL A 80 -3.80 13.14 15.47
N GLY A 81 -3.74 14.44 15.77
CA GLY A 81 -4.69 15.41 15.24
C GLY A 81 -4.80 15.32 13.70
N PRO A 82 -6.01 15.34 13.11
CA PRO A 82 -6.22 15.17 11.67
C PRO A 82 -5.37 16.08 10.77
N LYS A 83 -5.08 17.31 11.21
CA LYS A 83 -4.28 18.29 10.48
C LYS A 83 -2.77 18.03 10.53
N THR A 84 -2.35 17.10 11.37
CA THR A 84 -0.94 16.75 11.59
C THR A 84 -0.51 15.56 10.73
N LEU A 85 -1.46 14.71 10.31
CA LEU A 85 -1.17 13.56 9.45
C LEU A 85 -0.87 14.00 8.01
N THR A 86 0.20 13.44 7.47
CA THR A 86 0.70 13.62 6.10
C THR A 86 0.74 12.29 5.36
N ASN A 87 1.04 12.30 4.06
CA ASN A 87 1.00 11.06 3.25
C ASN A 87 1.93 9.96 3.76
N ILE A 88 3.10 10.31 4.29
CA ILE A 88 4.08 9.34 4.82
C ILE A 88 3.63 8.72 6.16
N ASP A 89 2.62 9.29 6.83
CA ASP A 89 2.11 8.72 8.07
C ASP A 89 1.24 7.48 7.82
N TYR A 90 0.50 7.43 6.70
CA TYR A 90 -0.43 6.34 6.43
C TYR A 90 0.24 4.97 6.26
N PRO A 91 1.34 4.81 5.49
CA PRO A 91 2.06 3.54 5.47
C PRO A 91 2.64 3.18 6.84
N ALA A 92 3.09 4.17 7.64
CA ALA A 92 3.60 3.92 8.99
C ALA A 92 2.49 3.45 9.95
N ILE A 93 1.29 4.07 9.90
CA ILE A 93 0.10 3.60 10.64
C ILE A 93 -0.19 2.14 10.28
N GLY A 94 -0.22 1.83 8.98
CA GLY A 94 -0.43 0.47 8.50
C GLY A 94 0.62 -0.50 9.03
N TYR A 95 1.90 -0.11 8.92
CA TYR A 95 3.02 -0.94 9.37
C TYR A 95 2.97 -1.24 10.87
N PHE A 96 2.70 -0.22 11.70
CA PHE A 96 2.49 -0.38 13.14
C PHE A 96 1.35 -1.35 13.42
N ILE A 97 0.18 -1.13 12.80
CA ILE A 97 -1.00 -1.98 13.00
C ILE A 97 -0.67 -3.43 12.67
N GLY A 98 -0.06 -3.68 11.51
CA GLY A 98 0.30 -5.04 11.12
C GLY A 98 1.23 -5.71 12.14
N LYS A 99 2.25 -5.01 12.64
CA LYS A 99 3.14 -5.56 13.69
C LYS A 99 2.40 -5.92 14.97
N GLN A 100 1.41 -5.12 15.38
CA GLN A 100 0.73 -5.30 16.66
C GLN A 100 -0.41 -6.31 16.60
N VAL A 101 -1.18 -6.33 15.51
CA VAL A 101 -2.42 -7.11 15.42
C VAL A 101 -2.27 -8.41 14.65
N ALA A 102 -1.14 -8.59 13.95
CA ALA A 102 -0.91 -9.72 13.04
C ALA A 102 -2.10 -9.88 12.06
N ASP A 103 -2.72 -11.05 12.02
CA ASP A 103 -3.80 -11.41 11.10
C ASP A 103 -5.21 -11.07 11.62
N LYS A 104 -5.33 -10.49 12.81
CA LYS A 104 -6.61 -10.00 13.36
C LYS A 104 -7.21 -8.86 12.52
N VAL A 105 -8.50 -8.60 12.69
CA VAL A 105 -9.23 -7.49 12.06
C VAL A 105 -9.20 -6.22 12.94
N PRO A 106 -8.34 -5.22 12.66
CA PRO A 106 -8.33 -3.98 13.42
C PRO A 106 -9.47 -3.03 13.01
N VAL A 107 -9.97 -2.27 13.98
CA VAL A 107 -10.92 -1.16 13.80
C VAL A 107 -10.24 0.13 14.21
N LEU A 108 -10.04 1.04 13.26
CA LEU A 108 -9.33 2.29 13.47
C LEU A 108 -10.33 3.41 13.76
N ALA A 109 -10.08 4.13 14.85
CA ALA A 109 -10.76 5.36 15.21
C ALA A 109 -9.77 6.54 15.13
N GLY A 110 -10.19 7.69 14.60
CA GLY A 110 -9.36 8.90 14.54
C GLY A 110 -8.69 9.21 13.19
N ILE A 111 -8.82 8.32 12.19
CA ILE A 111 -8.47 8.65 10.80
C ILE A 111 -9.49 9.66 10.24
N PRO A 112 -9.07 10.75 9.59
CA PRO A 112 -10.00 11.74 9.04
C PRO A 112 -10.84 11.20 7.87
N GLN A 113 -12.09 11.65 7.78
CA GLN A 113 -12.99 11.32 6.65
C GLN A 113 -12.45 11.74 5.28
N GLY A 114 -11.59 12.76 5.23
CA GLY A 114 -10.93 13.22 4.00
C GLY A 114 -9.76 12.36 3.52
N VAL A 115 -9.51 11.19 4.15
CA VAL A 115 -8.46 10.27 3.74
C VAL A 115 -8.67 9.82 2.30
N SER A 116 -7.61 9.89 1.50
CA SER A 116 -7.68 9.54 0.08
C SER A 116 -7.57 8.04 -0.15
N THR A 117 -8.08 7.57 -1.29
CA THR A 117 -7.91 6.18 -1.72
C THR A 117 -6.45 5.75 -1.78
N ASP A 118 -5.54 6.65 -2.16
CA ASP A 118 -4.10 6.37 -2.22
C ASP A 118 -3.50 6.22 -0.81
N GLN A 119 -3.95 7.01 0.17
CA GLN A 119 -3.56 6.85 1.57
C GLN A 119 -4.07 5.52 2.15
N LEU A 120 -5.33 5.16 1.90
CA LEU A 120 -5.91 3.88 2.31
C LEU A 120 -5.20 2.67 1.67
N LYS A 121 -4.86 2.78 0.39
CA LYS A 121 -4.07 1.80 -0.36
C LYS A 121 -2.72 1.56 0.30
N ASN A 122 -1.96 2.63 0.53
CA ASN A 122 -0.60 2.49 1.07
C ASN A 122 -0.60 2.04 2.54
N MET A 123 -1.56 2.50 3.35
CA MET A 123 -1.77 2.01 4.72
C MET A 123 -2.08 0.51 4.74
N GLY A 124 -3.07 0.07 3.95
CA GLY A 124 -3.44 -1.34 3.88
C GLY A 124 -2.28 -2.22 3.41
N ALA A 125 -1.55 -1.76 2.38
CA ALA A 125 -0.41 -2.50 1.86
C ALA A 125 0.70 -2.71 2.90
N ALA A 126 0.98 -1.69 3.72
CA ALA A 126 1.96 -1.80 4.80
C ALA A 126 1.48 -2.74 5.92
N ALA A 127 0.20 -2.67 6.32
CA ALA A 127 -0.39 -3.58 7.30
C ALA A 127 -0.37 -5.04 6.85
N ALA A 128 -0.69 -5.29 5.57
CA ALA A 128 -0.64 -6.61 4.98
C ALA A 128 0.81 -7.15 4.88
N ALA A 129 1.79 -6.26 4.71
CA ALA A 129 3.20 -6.62 4.65
C ALA A 129 3.74 -7.01 6.04
N SER A 130 3.56 -6.15 7.05
CA SER A 130 4.13 -6.35 8.38
C SER A 130 3.36 -7.32 9.27
N GLY A 131 2.05 -7.48 9.05
CA GLY A 131 1.16 -8.26 9.92
C GLY A 131 0.34 -9.33 9.24
N SER A 132 0.29 -9.38 7.92
CA SER A 132 -0.68 -10.19 7.18
C SER A 132 -2.16 -9.79 7.32
N VAL A 133 -2.43 -8.58 7.80
CA VAL A 133 -3.79 -7.99 7.86
C VAL A 133 -4.48 -8.08 6.50
N ALA A 134 -5.62 -8.77 6.46
CA ALA A 134 -6.41 -8.97 5.23
C ALA A 134 -7.69 -8.11 5.19
N LEU A 135 -8.08 -7.51 6.32
CA LEU A 135 -9.19 -6.58 6.46
C LEU A 135 -8.92 -5.67 7.66
N TYR A 136 -9.05 -4.37 7.46
CA TYR A 136 -9.22 -3.38 8.51
C TYR A 136 -10.52 -2.60 8.30
N HIS A 137 -11.05 -2.02 9.37
CA HIS A 137 -12.15 -1.07 9.33
C HIS A 137 -11.68 0.29 9.79
N ILE A 138 -12.18 1.37 9.19
CA ILE A 138 -12.01 2.73 9.67
C ILE A 138 -13.40 3.29 9.89
N LEU A 139 -13.68 3.70 11.13
CA LEU A 139 -14.97 4.26 11.50
C LEU A 139 -15.31 5.47 10.61
N ASP A 140 -16.55 5.50 10.12
CA ASP A 140 -17.09 6.55 9.26
C ASP A 140 -16.36 6.76 7.92
N VAL A 141 -15.49 5.82 7.52
CA VAL A 141 -14.71 5.88 6.26
C VAL A 141 -14.89 4.62 5.43
N THR A 142 -14.63 3.43 5.99
CA THR A 142 -14.74 2.18 5.24
C THR A 142 -16.20 1.74 5.12
N PRO A 143 -16.64 1.12 4.00
CA PRO A 143 -18.06 0.88 3.72
C PRO A 143 -18.81 0.04 4.77
N GLU A 144 -18.12 -0.86 5.45
CA GLU A 144 -18.72 -1.73 6.48
C GLU A 144 -18.76 -1.10 7.88
N ALA A 145 -18.17 0.09 8.05
CA ALA A 145 -17.87 0.70 9.34
C ALA A 145 -18.58 2.02 9.64
N GLU A 146 -19.84 2.12 9.24
CA GLU A 146 -20.69 3.30 9.52
C GLU A 146 -20.88 3.59 11.01
N ASN A 147 -20.77 2.60 11.88
CA ASN A 147 -20.71 2.83 13.32
C ASN A 147 -20.00 1.69 14.05
N LEU A 148 -19.48 2.01 15.23
CA LEU A 148 -18.69 1.09 16.06
C LEU A 148 -19.46 -0.20 16.40
N GLY A 149 -20.75 -0.11 16.70
CA GLY A 149 -21.56 -1.26 17.10
C GLY A 149 -21.83 -2.26 15.97
N ARG A 150 -21.72 -1.83 14.70
CA ARG A 150 -21.85 -2.71 13.54
C ARG A 150 -20.58 -3.53 13.28
N VAL A 151 -19.42 -2.98 13.62
CA VAL A 151 -18.11 -3.59 13.33
C VAL A 151 -17.55 -4.34 14.53
N LEU A 152 -17.59 -3.71 15.71
CA LEU A 152 -17.19 -4.32 16.96
C LEU A 152 -18.39 -5.01 17.59
N GLN A 153 -18.36 -6.34 17.63
CA GLN A 153 -19.18 -7.08 18.57
C GLN A 153 -18.44 -7.09 19.91
N LYS A 154 -19.10 -6.61 20.98
CA LYS A 154 -18.50 -6.43 22.32
C LYS A 154 -17.79 -7.68 22.87
N GLU A 155 -18.19 -8.86 22.41
CA GLU A 155 -17.61 -10.15 22.81
C GLU A 155 -16.26 -10.45 22.14
N ASN A 156 -15.97 -9.78 21.00
CA ASN A 156 -14.80 -10.02 20.16
C ASN A 156 -13.69 -8.97 20.30
N CYS A 157 -14.01 -7.74 20.75
CA CYS A 157 -13.01 -6.70 20.96
C CYS A 157 -12.37 -6.82 22.35
N LYS A 158 -11.23 -7.50 22.42
CA LYS A 158 -10.53 -7.76 23.69
C LYS A 158 -9.35 -6.83 23.93
N GLU A 159 -8.91 -6.13 22.90
CA GLU A 159 -7.67 -5.34 22.92
C GLU A 159 -7.93 -3.92 22.40
N THR A 160 -7.32 -2.94 23.07
CA THR A 160 -7.29 -1.54 22.62
C THR A 160 -5.83 -1.10 22.51
N LEU A 161 -5.48 -0.53 21.36
CA LEU A 161 -4.16 0.03 21.08
C LEU A 161 -4.29 1.54 20.86
N GLU A 162 -3.28 2.27 21.29
CA GLU A 162 -3.16 3.71 21.09
C GLU A 162 -1.94 3.98 20.21
N LEU A 163 -2.12 4.85 19.22
CA LEU A 163 -1.06 5.28 18.31
C LEU A 163 -1.03 6.81 18.34
N GLY A 164 0.02 7.35 18.94
CA GLY A 164 0.32 8.77 18.98
C GLY A 164 1.52 9.14 18.08
N LEU A 165 1.97 10.39 18.22
CA LEU A 165 3.11 10.92 17.46
C LEU A 165 4.43 10.19 17.76
N ARG A 166 4.58 9.65 18.97
CA ARG A 166 5.77 8.90 19.36
C ARG A 166 5.82 7.57 18.62
N GLU A 167 4.74 6.80 18.68
CA GLU A 167 4.63 5.50 18.03
C GLU A 167 4.79 5.62 16.51
N LEU A 168 4.24 6.69 15.90
CA LEU A 168 4.48 6.98 14.49
C LEU A 168 5.94 7.22 14.17
N ARG A 169 6.62 8.03 14.98
CA ARG A 169 8.05 8.32 14.76
C ARG A 169 8.87 7.05 14.87
N GLU A 170 8.70 6.30 15.95
CA GLU A 170 9.39 5.02 16.17
C GLU A 170 9.11 4.03 15.04
N THR A 171 7.87 3.96 14.56
CA THR A 171 7.54 3.07 13.43
C THR A 171 8.25 3.46 12.15
N LYS A 172 8.27 4.76 11.79
CA LYS A 172 9.01 5.23 10.60
C LYS A 172 10.50 4.93 10.70
N GLU A 173 11.03 5.06 11.91
CA GLU A 173 12.43 4.76 12.21
C GLU A 173 12.76 3.27 12.06
N GLU A 174 11.87 2.39 12.50
CA GLU A 174 11.98 0.93 12.32
C GLU A 174 11.86 0.49 10.85
N MET A 175 11.20 1.29 10.00
CA MET A 175 11.08 1.04 8.57
C MET A 175 12.35 1.40 7.79
N CYS A 176 13.36 1.97 8.45
CA CYS A 176 14.68 2.21 7.88
C CYS A 176 15.69 1.19 8.43
N THR A 177 16.39 0.47 7.56
CA THR A 177 17.50 -0.40 7.99
C THR A 177 18.80 0.38 8.19
N THR A 178 18.96 1.50 7.47
CA THR A 178 20.04 2.46 7.66
C THR A 178 19.51 3.89 7.71
N ARG A 179 20.30 4.79 8.31
CA ARG A 179 20.12 6.26 8.20
C ARG A 179 21.35 6.97 7.66
N ALA A 180 22.35 6.20 7.26
CA ALA A 180 23.63 6.65 6.77
C ALA A 180 23.93 5.94 5.44
N GLY A 181 24.67 6.61 4.57
CA GLY A 181 24.98 6.11 3.23
C GLY A 181 24.46 7.06 2.16
N GLU A 182 25.06 6.96 0.97
CA GLU A 182 24.54 7.65 -0.21
C GLU A 182 23.41 6.83 -0.81
N VAL A 183 22.26 7.46 -1.06
CA VAL A 183 21.16 6.84 -1.79
C VAL A 183 21.59 6.70 -3.25
N ASP A 184 21.74 5.47 -3.71
CA ASP A 184 22.06 5.12 -5.10
C ASP A 184 20.83 4.64 -5.87
N PHE A 185 19.72 4.34 -5.19
CA PHE A 185 18.49 3.92 -5.81
C PHE A 185 17.24 4.48 -5.13
N ILE A 186 16.35 5.09 -5.90
CA ILE A 186 15.03 5.54 -5.44
C ILE A 186 13.99 4.68 -6.14
N ALA A 187 13.16 4.00 -5.36
CA ALA A 187 12.10 3.14 -5.88
C ALA A 187 10.77 3.47 -5.21
N VAL A 188 9.82 4.00 -5.98
CA VAL A 188 8.50 4.39 -5.47
C VAL A 188 7.36 3.75 -6.28
N GLY A 189 6.18 3.63 -5.69
CA GLY A 189 5.06 2.92 -6.32
C GLY A 189 4.94 1.44 -5.95
N CYS A 190 5.02 1.14 -4.65
CA CYS A 190 4.66 -0.18 -4.11
C CYS A 190 3.60 -0.03 -3.01
N PRO A 191 2.29 -0.25 -3.25
CA PRO A 191 1.69 -0.70 -4.51
C PRO A 191 1.81 0.34 -5.63
N HIS A 192 1.65 -0.11 -6.86
CA HIS A 192 1.74 0.74 -8.06
C HIS A 192 1.04 2.09 -7.90
N TYR A 193 1.74 3.14 -8.31
CA TYR A 193 1.24 4.50 -8.22
C TYR A 193 -0.03 4.69 -9.06
N SER A 194 -0.96 5.46 -8.50
CA SER A 194 -2.08 6.03 -9.24
C SER A 194 -1.63 7.25 -10.04
N ILE A 195 -2.53 7.73 -10.89
CA ILE A 195 -2.26 8.94 -11.69
C ILE A 195 -2.04 10.18 -10.82
N ARG A 196 -2.62 10.23 -9.60
CA ARG A 196 -2.42 11.34 -8.66
C ARG A 196 -1.03 11.32 -8.05
N GLU A 197 -0.56 10.14 -7.64
CA GLU A 197 0.80 9.96 -7.11
C GLU A 197 1.85 10.29 -8.20
N LEU A 198 1.63 9.84 -9.45
CA LEU A 198 2.47 10.24 -10.58
C LEU A 198 2.45 11.75 -10.85
N GLY A 199 1.28 12.38 -10.80
CA GLY A 199 1.18 13.84 -10.97
C GLY A 199 1.97 14.60 -9.91
N LYS A 200 1.95 14.12 -8.65
CA LYS A 200 2.77 14.68 -7.56
C LYS A 200 4.26 14.50 -7.83
N ALA A 201 4.70 13.30 -8.23
CA ALA A 201 6.09 13.04 -8.57
C ALA A 201 6.56 13.92 -9.75
N ALA A 202 5.75 14.03 -10.81
CA ALA A 202 6.04 14.89 -11.96
C ALA A 202 6.17 16.37 -11.55
N ALA A 203 5.28 16.87 -10.68
CA ALA A 203 5.36 18.24 -10.19
C ALA A 203 6.66 18.50 -9.40
N LEU A 204 7.08 17.54 -8.58
CA LEU A 204 8.32 17.63 -7.80
C LEU A 204 9.58 17.52 -8.67
N LEU A 205 9.56 16.69 -9.72
CA LEU A 205 10.67 16.46 -10.64
C LEU A 205 10.81 17.53 -11.72
N LYS A 206 9.80 18.39 -11.92
CA LYS A 206 9.79 19.40 -12.97
C LYS A 206 11.02 20.32 -12.89
N GLY A 207 11.82 20.31 -13.96
CA GLY A 207 13.03 21.14 -14.08
C GLY A 207 14.24 20.63 -13.28
N LYS A 208 14.16 19.43 -12.69
CA LYS A 208 15.28 18.78 -11.99
C LYS A 208 15.97 17.76 -12.89
N LYS A 209 17.11 17.25 -12.42
CA LYS A 209 17.85 16.13 -13.02
C LYS A 209 18.27 15.16 -11.93
N ILE A 210 18.13 13.86 -12.19
CA ILE A 210 18.64 12.82 -11.30
C ILE A 210 20.17 12.92 -11.25
N ARG A 211 20.72 12.80 -10.04
CA ARG A 211 22.16 12.84 -9.78
C ARG A 211 22.86 11.69 -10.52
N ARG A 212 24.07 11.96 -11.04
CA ARG A 212 24.88 10.90 -11.66
C ARG A 212 25.22 9.82 -10.63
N GLY A 213 24.98 8.55 -10.99
CA GLY A 213 25.20 7.41 -10.10
C GLY A 213 24.00 7.08 -9.20
N THR A 214 22.86 7.74 -9.39
CA THR A 214 21.60 7.41 -8.73
C THR A 214 20.56 7.06 -9.77
N GLU A 215 19.76 6.02 -9.51
CA GLU A 215 18.61 5.65 -10.33
C GLU A 215 17.30 6.03 -9.62
N PHE A 216 16.29 6.49 -10.36
CA PHE A 216 14.97 6.80 -9.81
C PHE A 216 13.90 6.11 -10.64
N TRP A 217 13.32 5.04 -10.10
CA TRP A 217 12.27 4.27 -10.76
C TRP A 217 10.91 4.44 -10.07
N ILE A 218 9.89 4.75 -10.88
CA ILE A 218 8.51 4.93 -10.47
C ILE A 218 7.67 3.80 -11.06
N TYR A 219 7.13 2.94 -10.21
CA TYR A 219 6.35 1.79 -10.64
C TYR A 219 4.86 2.12 -10.70
N THR A 220 4.24 1.81 -11.83
CA THR A 220 2.82 2.07 -12.07
C THR A 220 2.20 1.03 -13.01
N THR A 221 0.93 1.21 -13.36
CA THR A 221 0.23 0.34 -14.31
C THR A 221 0.34 0.88 -15.73
N LYS A 222 0.24 0.00 -16.74
CA LYS A 222 0.19 0.41 -18.15
C LYS A 222 -0.90 1.45 -18.43
N HIS A 223 -2.06 1.31 -17.80
CA HIS A 223 -3.16 2.26 -17.94
C HIS A 223 -2.82 3.64 -17.38
N VAL A 224 -2.19 3.67 -16.21
CA VAL A 224 -1.79 4.92 -15.57
C VAL A 224 -0.65 5.59 -16.36
N GLU A 225 0.30 4.82 -16.91
CA GLU A 225 1.31 5.35 -17.84
C GLU A 225 0.67 6.00 -19.08
N MET A 226 -0.33 5.34 -19.70
CA MET A 226 -1.06 5.89 -20.84
C MET A 226 -1.77 7.21 -20.50
N LEU A 227 -2.35 7.32 -19.30
CA LEU A 227 -2.94 8.57 -18.81
C LEU A 227 -1.86 9.63 -18.56
N ALA A 228 -0.74 9.26 -17.94
CA ALA A 228 0.38 10.15 -17.66
C ALA A 228 0.98 10.75 -18.93
N LYS A 229 1.06 9.97 -20.03
CA LYS A 229 1.47 10.46 -21.36
C LYS A 229 0.50 11.51 -21.89
N ARG A 230 -0.81 11.27 -21.80
CA ARG A 230 -1.83 12.25 -22.24
C ARG A 230 -1.84 13.53 -21.40
N MET A 231 -1.44 13.45 -20.13
CA MET A 231 -1.38 14.58 -19.20
C MET A 231 -0.03 15.31 -19.21
N GLY A 232 0.96 14.82 -19.97
CA GLY A 232 2.32 15.37 -20.00
C GLY A 232 3.18 15.06 -18.77
N TYR A 233 2.69 14.23 -17.83
CA TYR A 233 3.47 13.83 -16.65
C TYR A 233 4.63 12.91 -17.02
N PHE A 234 4.40 12.02 -18.00
CA PHE A 234 5.42 11.08 -18.48
C PHE A 234 6.67 11.83 -18.96
N ASP A 235 6.49 12.82 -19.83
CA ASP A 235 7.60 13.59 -20.41
C ASP A 235 8.36 14.39 -19.35
N ILE A 236 7.67 14.91 -18.32
CA ILE A 236 8.30 15.62 -17.21
C ILE A 236 9.21 14.68 -16.40
N ILE A 237 8.73 13.48 -16.10
CA ILE A 237 9.45 12.47 -15.30
C ILE A 237 10.66 11.94 -16.09
N GLU A 238 10.47 11.53 -17.34
CA GLU A 238 11.57 11.04 -18.18
C GLU A 238 12.61 12.14 -18.44
N SER A 239 12.17 13.40 -18.61
CA SER A 239 13.09 14.52 -18.77
C SER A 239 13.94 14.79 -17.53
N SER A 240 13.53 14.39 -16.32
CA SER A 240 14.41 14.48 -15.15
C SER A 240 15.44 13.37 -15.13
N GLY A 241 15.29 12.32 -15.93
CA GLY A 241 16.11 11.11 -15.88
C GLY A 241 15.54 10.02 -14.95
N ALA A 242 14.34 10.23 -14.40
CA ALA A 242 13.62 9.18 -13.68
C ALA A 242 12.88 8.30 -14.70
N GLN A 243 12.66 7.02 -14.35
CA GLN A 243 12.04 6.04 -15.24
C GLN A 243 10.66 5.65 -14.74
N ILE A 244 9.69 5.57 -15.66
CA ILE A 244 8.38 4.96 -15.36
C ILE A 244 8.40 3.49 -15.78
N LEU A 245 8.27 2.60 -14.80
CA LEU A 245 8.22 1.16 -15.01
C LEU A 245 6.79 0.63 -14.87
N THR A 246 6.39 -0.24 -15.80
CA THR A 246 5.06 -0.86 -15.81
C THR A 246 5.16 -2.37 -15.95
N GLU A 247 4.10 -3.08 -15.58
CA GLU A 247 3.96 -4.53 -15.80
C GLU A 247 5.00 -5.39 -15.07
N THR A 248 5.65 -4.83 -14.05
CA THR A 248 6.61 -5.50 -13.19
C THR A 248 6.43 -5.05 -11.75
N CYS A 249 6.92 -5.80 -10.77
CA CYS A 249 6.87 -5.43 -9.36
C CYS A 249 8.24 -4.91 -8.91
N MET A 250 8.24 -3.85 -8.12
CA MET A 250 9.44 -3.31 -7.49
C MET A 250 10.22 -4.36 -6.68
N LEU A 251 9.51 -5.24 -5.97
CA LEU A 251 10.11 -6.25 -5.09
C LEU A 251 10.71 -7.46 -5.82
N VAL A 252 10.55 -7.55 -7.14
CA VAL A 252 11.21 -8.58 -7.97
C VAL A 252 12.22 -7.97 -8.94
N SER A 253 12.50 -6.67 -8.79
CA SER A 253 13.47 -6.01 -9.62
C SER A 253 14.87 -6.50 -9.24
N PRO A 254 15.77 -6.72 -10.21
CA PRO A 254 17.05 -7.38 -9.96
C PRO A 254 18.07 -6.37 -9.41
N THR A 255 17.74 -5.74 -8.28
CA THR A 255 18.54 -4.72 -7.61
C THR A 255 19.91 -5.25 -7.19
N ASP A 256 19.99 -6.52 -6.80
CA ASP A 256 21.24 -7.18 -6.44
C ASP A 256 22.14 -7.44 -7.66
N ILE A 257 21.55 -7.70 -8.84
CA ILE A 257 22.29 -7.82 -10.11
C ILE A 257 22.82 -6.45 -10.56
N TYR A 258 22.05 -5.38 -10.34
CA TYR A 258 22.47 -4.01 -10.67
C TYR A 258 23.43 -3.40 -9.64
N GLY A 259 23.59 -4.03 -8.48
CA GLY A 259 24.55 -3.61 -7.45
C GLY A 259 24.13 -2.37 -6.67
N PHE A 260 22.82 -2.12 -6.52
CA PHE A 260 22.33 -1.05 -5.65
C PHE A 260 22.48 -1.44 -4.18
N GLU A 261 23.09 -0.56 -3.39
CA GLU A 261 23.35 -0.79 -1.97
C GLU A 261 22.26 -0.18 -1.09
N THR A 262 21.81 1.06 -1.36
CA THR A 262 20.89 1.81 -0.49
C THR A 262 19.68 2.36 -1.26
N MET A 263 18.54 1.69 -1.08
CA MET A 263 17.26 2.09 -1.63
C MET A 263 16.53 3.10 -0.74
N MET A 264 15.99 4.17 -1.33
CA MET A 264 14.99 5.04 -0.70
C MET A 264 13.59 4.82 -1.29
N THR A 265 12.56 4.76 -0.44
CA THR A 265 11.19 4.49 -0.86
C THR A 265 10.15 5.21 0.02
N ASP A 266 9.01 5.57 -0.58
CA ASP A 266 7.83 6.10 0.11
C ASP A 266 6.80 5.03 0.47
N SER A 267 7.15 3.78 0.27
CA SER A 267 6.31 2.64 0.50
C SER A 267 6.69 1.89 1.78
N GLY A 268 5.73 1.76 2.70
CA GLY A 268 5.93 0.89 3.85
C GLY A 268 5.99 -0.59 3.53
N LYS A 269 5.34 -1.03 2.44
CA LYS A 269 5.45 -2.40 1.93
C LYS A 269 6.83 -2.68 1.33
N CYS A 270 7.37 -1.73 0.57
CA CYS A 270 8.71 -1.85 0.02
C CYS A 270 9.75 -1.84 1.14
N ALA A 271 9.68 -0.86 2.05
CA ALA A 271 10.57 -0.78 3.20
C ALA A 271 10.62 -2.08 4.01
N HIS A 272 9.48 -2.77 4.16
CA HIS A 272 9.41 -4.08 4.81
C HIS A 272 10.18 -5.19 4.08
N TYR A 273 9.99 -5.29 2.76
CA TYR A 273 10.43 -6.45 1.98
C TYR A 273 11.78 -6.24 1.28
N ALA A 274 12.18 -5.00 1.00
CA ALA A 274 13.39 -4.69 0.24
C ALA A 274 14.65 -5.31 0.84
N PRO A 275 14.90 -5.30 2.17
CA PRO A 275 16.09 -5.93 2.73
C PRO A 275 16.17 -7.44 2.45
N ALA A 276 15.03 -8.12 2.48
CA ALA A 276 14.97 -9.58 2.28
C ALA A 276 14.92 -9.99 0.80
N LEU A 277 14.18 -9.25 -0.03
CA LEU A 277 13.92 -9.62 -1.43
C LEU A 277 14.85 -8.91 -2.42
N CYS A 278 15.18 -7.65 -2.15
CA CYS A 278 16.00 -6.81 -3.01
C CYS A 278 17.48 -6.77 -2.54
N LYS A 279 17.78 -7.31 -1.35
CA LYS A 279 19.12 -7.36 -0.73
C LYS A 279 19.83 -6.00 -0.68
N THR A 280 19.07 -4.97 -0.37
CA THR A 280 19.52 -3.57 -0.25
C THR A 280 19.13 -3.03 1.10
N GLU A 281 19.92 -2.10 1.63
CA GLU A 281 19.48 -1.26 2.74
C GLU A 281 18.28 -0.41 2.29
N ALA A 282 17.35 -0.14 3.20
CA ALA A 282 16.14 0.62 2.93
C ALA A 282 16.06 1.87 3.80
N ILE A 283 15.74 3.00 3.18
CA ILE A 283 15.37 4.26 3.82
C ILE A 283 13.92 4.56 3.47
N TYR A 284 13.06 4.59 4.48
CA TYR A 284 11.68 5.03 4.33
C TYR A 284 11.58 6.55 4.42
N GLY A 285 10.99 7.20 3.41
CA GLY A 285 10.88 8.66 3.34
C GLY A 285 9.73 9.11 2.45
N SER A 286 9.32 10.38 2.55
CA SER A 286 8.27 10.93 1.70
C SER A 286 8.75 11.04 0.25
N ILE A 287 7.83 11.14 -0.71
CA ILE A 287 8.20 11.42 -2.11
C ILE A 287 8.97 12.74 -2.25
N GLU A 288 8.69 13.74 -1.41
CA GLU A 288 9.46 14.97 -1.32
C GLU A 288 10.92 14.74 -0.91
N GLU A 289 11.15 13.86 0.06
CA GLU A 289 12.49 13.48 0.51
C GLU A 289 13.18 12.60 -0.55
N CYS A 290 12.46 11.67 -1.19
CA CYS A 290 12.98 10.86 -2.29
C CYS A 290 13.46 11.73 -3.47
N VAL A 291 12.70 12.77 -3.85
CA VAL A 291 13.11 13.70 -4.93
C VAL A 291 14.26 14.63 -4.51
N LYS A 292 14.48 14.81 -3.20
CA LYS A 292 15.56 15.64 -2.66
C LYS A 292 16.89 14.89 -2.57
N ALA A 293 16.85 13.59 -2.26
CA ALA A 293 18.01 12.70 -2.21
C ALA A 293 18.69 12.62 -3.59
#